data_AF-A0A291LXD6-F1
#
_entry.id   AF-A0A291LXD6-F1
#
_cell.length_a   1.000
_cell.length_b   1.000
_cell.length_c   1.000
_cell.angle_alpha   90.00
_cell.angle_beta   90.00
_cell.angle_gamma   90.00
#
_symmetry.space_group_name_H-M   'P 1'
#
loop_
_entity.id
_entity.type
_entity.pdbx_description
1 polymer ?
#
loop_
_entity_poly.entity_id
_entity_poly.type
_entity_poly.pdbx_seq_one_letter_code
_entity_poly.pdbx_strand_id
1 'polypeptide(L)' 'MTDHPDDSSPSAIAARLVWERSGAQAPTGADLTRAAAAYDRALALGRNIPRQSDKLTAPLLGPRTDIDA' A
#
# COMPACT_ATOMS: atom_id res chain seq x y z
N MET A 1 23.60 -18.06 -4.25
CA MET A 1 22.57 -18.55 -3.33
C MET A 1 21.43 -17.54 -3.38
N THR A 2 20.50 -17.70 -4.32
CA THR A 2 19.35 -16.81 -4.48
C THR A 2 18.33 -17.19 -3.42
N ASP A 3 18.21 -16.33 -2.41
CA ASP A 3 17.16 -16.34 -1.39
C ASP A 3 15.81 -16.47 -2.10
N HIS A 4 15.21 -17.66 -2.06
CA HIS A 4 13.82 -17.83 -2.48
C HIS A 4 13.01 -17.26 -1.31
N PRO A 5 12.24 -16.18 -1.51
CA PRO A 5 11.41 -15.67 -0.43
C PRO A 5 10.45 -16.79 -0.06
N ASP A 6 10.56 -17.27 1.18
CA ASP A 6 9.62 -18.20 1.78
C ASP A 6 8.20 -17.65 1.54
N ASP A 7 7.28 -18.50 1.10
CA ASP A 7 5.87 -18.15 0.89
C ASP A 7 5.22 -17.64 2.19
N SER A 8 5.87 -17.90 3.34
CA SER A 8 5.52 -17.41 4.67
C SER A 8 6.13 -16.04 5.02
N SER A 9 6.93 -15.45 4.13
CA SER A 9 7.56 -14.15 4.38
C SER A 9 6.52 -13.02 4.51
N PRO A 10 6.78 -11.98 5.32
CA PRO A 10 5.84 -10.87 5.50
C PRO A 10 5.41 -10.22 4.18
N SER A 11 6.34 -10.12 3.22
CA SER A 11 6.10 -9.52 1.90
C SER A 11 5.26 -10.43 1.00
N ALA A 12 5.42 -11.75 1.07
CA ALA A 12 4.54 -12.69 0.39
C ALA A 12 3.11 -12.66 0.97
N ILE A 13 2.98 -12.61 2.30
CA ILE A 13 1.68 -12.45 2.97
C ILE A 13 1.01 -11.14 2.55
N ALA A 14 1.75 -10.04 2.59
CA ALA A 14 1.24 -8.72 2.20
C ALA A 14 0.81 -8.68 0.72
N ALA A 15 1.60 -9.28 -0.18
CA ALA A 15 1.23 -9.40 -1.59
C ALA A 15 -0.10 -10.16 -1.74
N ARG A 16 -0.29 -11.32 -1.09
CA ARG A 16 -1.57 -12.07 -1.16
C ARG A 16 -2.75 -11.25 -0.69
N LEU A 17 -2.61 -10.54 0.43
CA LEU A 17 -3.68 -9.70 0.98
C LEU A 17 -4.13 -8.58 0.03
N VAL A 18 -3.23 -8.03 -0.79
CA VAL A 18 -3.60 -7.01 -1.78
C VAL A 18 -4.53 -7.58 -2.86
N TRP A 19 -4.25 -8.79 -3.34
CA TRP A 19 -5.12 -9.47 -4.33
C TRP A 19 -6.45 -9.90 -3.72
N GLU A 20 -6.43 -10.49 -2.52
CA GLU A 20 -7.65 -10.92 -1.85
C GLU A 20 -8.61 -9.73 -1.62
N ARG A 21 -8.06 -8.56 -1.27
CA ARG A 21 -8.86 -7.32 -1.12
C ARG A 21 -9.37 -6.72 -2.42
N SER A 22 -8.71 -7.00 -3.55
CA SER A 22 -9.20 -6.58 -4.85
C SER A 22 -10.27 -7.52 -5.42
N GLY A 23 -10.57 -8.63 -4.72
CA GLY A 23 -11.48 -9.67 -5.19
C GLY A 23 -10.86 -10.56 -6.28
N ALA A 24 -9.55 -10.46 -6.51
CA ALA A 24 -8.82 -11.30 -7.44
C ALA A 24 -8.23 -12.53 -6.75
N GLN A 25 -8.01 -13.60 -7.51
CA GLN A 25 -7.32 -14.79 -7.00
C GLN A 25 -5.87 -14.45 -6.68
N ALA A 26 -5.42 -14.85 -5.48
CA ALA A 26 -4.05 -14.59 -5.04
C ALA A 26 -3.02 -15.40 -5.86
N PRO A 27 -1.87 -14.81 -6.23
CA PRO A 27 -0.80 -15.50 -6.94
C PRO A 27 -0.11 -16.54 -6.03
N THR A 28 0.49 -17.57 -6.65
CA THR A 28 1.20 -18.66 -5.96
C THR A 28 2.58 -18.92 -6.59
N GLY A 29 3.46 -19.63 -5.89
CA GLY A 29 4.77 -20.05 -6.39
C GLY A 29 5.62 -18.89 -6.93
N ALA A 30 6.12 -19.02 -8.16
CA ALA A 30 7.00 -18.02 -8.77
C ALA A 30 6.33 -16.63 -8.94
N ASP A 31 5.03 -16.60 -9.18
CA ASP A 31 4.29 -15.34 -9.29
C ASP A 31 4.15 -14.65 -7.93
N LEU A 32 3.97 -15.43 -6.86
CA LEU A 32 3.97 -14.91 -5.49
C LEU A 32 5.35 -14.34 -5.12
N THR A 33 6.42 -15.05 -5.45
CA THR A 33 7.80 -14.58 -5.26
C THR A 33 8.04 -13.25 -5.99
N ARG A 34 7.61 -13.13 -7.25
CA ARG A 34 7.74 -11.89 -8.02
C ARG A 34 6.92 -10.75 -7.41
N ALA A 35 5.70 -11.04 -6.96
CA ALA A 35 4.83 -10.06 -6.32
C ALA A 35 5.40 -9.57 -4.98
N ALA A 36 5.94 -10.46 -4.14
CA ALA A 36 6.62 -10.11 -2.89
C ALA A 36 7.81 -9.18 -3.14
N ALA A 37 8.67 -9.50 -4.11
CA ALA A 37 9.80 -8.66 -4.48
C ALA A 37 9.39 -7.30 -5.07
N ALA A 38 8.24 -7.22 -5.73
CA ALA A 38 7.68 -5.95 -6.21
C ALA A 38 7.14 -5.11 -5.04
N TYR A 39 6.47 -5.75 -4.08
CA TYR A 39 5.97 -5.11 -2.87
C TYR A 39 7.11 -4.50 -2.04
N ASP A 40 8.22 -5.23 -1.84
CA ASP A 40 9.39 -4.73 -1.12
C ASP A 40 10.01 -3.50 -1.80
N ARG A 41 10.12 -3.54 -3.14
CA ARG A 41 10.60 -2.39 -3.92
C ARG A 41 9.66 -1.19 -3.78
N ALA A 42 8.35 -1.41 -3.82
CA ALA A 42 7.37 -0.34 -3.63
C ALA A 42 7.48 0.29 -2.22
N LEU A 43 7.68 -0.53 -1.18
CA LEU A 43 7.92 -0.03 0.18
C LEU A 43 9.21 0.78 0.28
N ALA A 44 10.30 0.30 -0.33
CA ALA A 44 11.58 1.02 -0.35
C ALA A 44 11.44 2.39 -1.02
N LEU A 45 10.69 2.48 -2.12
CA LEU A 45 10.37 3.75 -2.79
C LEU A 45 9.45 4.63 -1.94
N GLY A 46 8.39 4.07 -1.37
CA GLY A 46 7.41 4.79 -0.56
C GLY A 46 7.96 5.37 0.75
N ARG A 47 9.01 4.75 1.33
CA ARG A 47 9.73 5.31 2.49
C ARG A 47 10.41 6.65 2.19
N ASN A 48 10.71 6.91 0.91
CA ASN A 48 11.33 8.16 0.46
C ASN A 48 10.31 9.20 -0.02
N ILE A 49 9.02 8.85 -0.07
CA ILE A 49 7.96 9.82 -0.37
C ILE A 49 7.55 10.45 0.96
N PRO A 50 7.74 11.78 1.16
CA PRO A 50 7.21 12.45 2.32
C PRO A 50 5.71 12.17 2.37
N ARG A 51 5.24 11.52 3.43
CA ARG A 51 3.80 11.42 3.69
C ARG A 51 3.33 12.84 3.93
N GLN A 52 2.80 13.49 2.89
CA GLN A 52 2.03 14.70 3.08
C GLN A 52 0.88 14.30 4.00
N SER A 53 0.93 14.79 5.24
CA SER A 53 -0.23 14.78 6.12
C SER A 53 -1.38 15.29 5.29
N ASP A 54 -2.42 14.47 5.19
CA ASP A 54 -3.60 14.70 4.38
C ASP A 54 -4.01 16.17 4.50
N LYS A 55 -3.98 16.93 3.39
CA LYS A 55 -4.42 18.33 3.43
C LYS A 55 -5.92 18.45 3.68
N LEU A 56 -6.62 17.33 3.86
CA LEU A 56 -8.01 17.23 4.27
C LEU A 56 -8.22 17.37 5.80
N THR A 57 -7.16 17.38 6.61
CA THR A 57 -7.23 17.65 8.07
C THR A 57 -6.91 19.10 8.45
N ALA A 58 -7.13 20.06 7.56
CA ALA A 58 -7.52 21.39 8.00
C ALA A 58 -9.05 21.40 7.97
N PRO A 59 -9.75 21.28 9.10
CA PRO A 59 -11.14 21.68 9.12
C PRO A 59 -11.17 23.13 8.63
N LEU A 60 -11.97 23.41 7.61
CA LEU A 60 -12.42 24.76 7.27
C LEU A 60 -13.34 25.28 8.39
N LEU A 61 -12.91 25.17 9.65
CA LEU A 61 -13.61 25.64 10.85
C LEU A 61 -13.32 27.14 11.01
N GLY A 62 -13.88 27.90 10.09
CA GLY A 62 -14.36 29.25 10.36
C GLY A 62 -15.79 29.31 9.83
N PRO A 63 -16.75 29.93 10.53
CA PRO A 63 -18.12 30.03 10.04
C PRO A 63 -18.12 30.66 8.64
N ARG A 64 -18.76 29.97 7.69
CA ARG A 64 -18.96 30.44 6.32
C ARG A 64 -20.05 31.49 6.30
N THR A 65 -19.67 32.74 6.53
CA THR A 65 -20.58 33.90 6.47
C THR A 65 -20.96 34.29 5.03
N ASP A 66 -20.47 33.56 4.02
CA ASP A 66 -20.75 33.80 2.60
C ASP A 66 -22.04 33.14 2.09
N ILE A 67 -22.70 32.33 2.92
CA ILE A 67 -23.90 31.55 2.54
C ILE A 67 -25.21 32.15 3.10
N ASP A 68 -25.13 33.11 4.02
CA ASP A 68 -26.33 33.74 4.59
C ASP A 68 -26.66 35.06 3.86
N ALA A 69 -27.86 35.08 3.27
CA ALA A 69 -28.57 36.24 2.73
C ALA A 69 -29.71 36.65 3.67
#